data_AF-A0A1A8G880-F1
#
_entry.id   AF-A0A1A8G880-F1
#
_cell.length_a   1.000
_cell.length_b   1.000
_cell.length_c   1.000
_cell.angle_alpha   90.00
_cell.angle_beta   90.00
_cell.angle_gamma   90.00
#
_symmetry.space_group_name_H-M   'P 1'
#
loop_
_entity.id
_entity.type
_entity.pdbx_description
1 polymer ?
#
loop_
_entity_poly.entity_id
_entity_poly.type
_entity_poly.pdbx_seq_one_letter_code
_entity_poly.pdbx_strand_id
1 'polypeptide(L)'
;GEEIVLEVNVTNHLDKDLEVIVFIAQTEAFEFVLMTQKEASVINAQRLYLGPYVTSSARFPIRFLVLGKVELSVNAMSAEAL
;
A
#
# COMPACT_ATOMS: atom_id res chain seq x y z
N GLY A 1 14.51 14.90 -2.41
CA GLY A 1 14.51 13.55 -1.84
C GLY A 1 14.54 12.54 -2.95
N GLU A 2 15.06 11.35 -2.69
CA GLU A 2 14.91 10.20 -3.58
C GLU A 2 13.43 9.81 -3.65
N GLU A 3 12.95 9.51 -4.86
CA GLU A 3 11.60 9.03 -5.11
C GLU A 3 11.68 7.55 -5.46
N ILE A 4 10.87 6.74 -4.76
CA ILE A 4 10.80 5.30 -4.96
C ILE A 4 9.33 4.88 -5.07
N VAL A 5 9.11 3.66 -5.58
CA VAL A 5 7.81 2.99 -5.48
C VAL A 5 7.93 1.85 -4.48
N LEU A 6 7.22 1.94 -3.35
CA LEU A 6 7.09 0.81 -2.44
C LEU A 6 6.04 -0.15 -2.99
N GLU A 7 6.47 -1.32 -3.45
CA GLU A 7 5.59 -2.41 -3.87
C GLU A 7 5.35 -3.38 -2.71
N VAL A 8 4.09 -3.51 -2.30
CA VAL A 8 3.64 -4.42 -1.24
C VAL A 8 2.89 -5.58 -1.88
N ASN A 9 3.46 -6.78 -1.79
CA ASN A 9 2.83 -7.99 -2.28
C ASN A 9 1.95 -8.62 -1.20
N VAL A 10 0.68 -8.84 -1.53
CA VAL A 10 -0.29 -9.53 -0.67
C VAL A 10 -0.65 -10.84 -1.35
N THR A 11 -0.52 -11.94 -0.62
CA THR A 11 -0.88 -13.28 -1.10
C THR A 11 -2.09 -13.79 -0.33
N ASN A 12 -3.16 -14.10 -1.06
CA ASN A 12 -4.27 -14.83 -0.51
C ASN A 12 -3.95 -16.32 -0.51
N HIS A 13 -3.95 -16.96 0.65
CA HIS A 13 -3.76 -18.41 0.78
C HIS A 13 -5.07 -19.18 1.07
N LEU A 14 -6.21 -18.48 1.04
CA LEU A 14 -7.52 -19.07 1.29
C LEU A 14 -8.17 -19.54 -0.01
N ASP A 15 -9.09 -20.48 0.12
CA ASP A 15 -9.95 -20.97 -0.97
C ASP A 15 -11.21 -20.09 -1.15
N LYS A 16 -11.03 -18.76 -1.12
CA LYS A 16 -12.11 -17.79 -1.33
C LYS A 16 -11.57 -16.47 -1.82
N ASP A 17 -12.41 -15.68 -2.47
CA ASP A 17 -12.10 -14.29 -2.81
C ASP A 17 -11.94 -13.44 -1.53
N LEU A 18 -10.99 -12.50 -1.57
CA LEU A 18 -10.75 -11.53 -0.51
C LEU A 18 -10.64 -10.12 -1.08
N GLU A 19 -11.33 -9.18 -0.44
CA GLU A 19 -11.05 -7.76 -0.58
C GLU A 19 -10.13 -7.35 0.58
N VAL A 20 -9.01 -6.71 0.26
CA VAL A 20 -8.00 -6.26 1.23
C VAL A 20 -7.70 -4.79 1.01
N ILE A 21 -7.69 -4.02 2.09
CA ILE A 21 -7.18 -2.65 2.09
C ILE A 21 -5.76 -2.68 2.64
N VAL A 22 -4.79 -2.31 1.80
CA VAL A 22 -3.40 -2.11 2.20
C VAL A 22 -3.18 -0.63 2.43
N PHE A 23 -2.54 -0.26 3.53
CA PHE A 23 -2.18 1.13 3.78
C PHE A 23 -0.80 1.26 4.43
N ILE A 24 -0.17 2.41 4.18
CA ILE A 24 1.09 2.79 4.79
C ILE A 24 0.82 3.85 5.87
N ALA A 25 1.39 3.66 7.06
CA ALA A 25 1.32 4.65 8.12
C ALA A 25 2.13 5.90 7.72
N GLN A 26 1.49 7.06 7.75
CA GLN A 26 2.16 8.32 7.44
C GLN A 26 3.14 8.71 8.55
N THR A 27 4.32 9.16 8.17
CA THR A 27 5.34 9.71 9.07
C THR A 27 5.90 10.99 8.48
N GLU A 28 6.68 11.74 9.25
CA GLU A 28 7.38 12.95 8.75
C GLU A 28 8.61 12.62 7.88
N ALA A 29 8.99 11.34 7.76
CA ALA A 29 10.18 10.91 7.05
C ALA A 29 9.99 10.85 5.52
N PHE A 30 8.75 10.83 5.03
CA PHE A 30 8.44 10.75 3.59
C PHE A 30 7.09 11.40 3.27
N GLU A 31 6.90 11.77 2.01
CA GLU A 31 5.62 12.19 1.46
C GLU A 31 5.15 11.20 0.39
N PHE A 32 3.83 11.05 0.23
CA PHE A 32 3.28 10.32 -0.91
C PHE A 32 3.31 11.19 -2.16
N VAL A 33 3.72 10.60 -3.28
CA VAL A 33 3.72 11.28 -4.56
C VAL A 33 2.34 11.11 -5.19
N LEU A 34 1.68 12.23 -5.48
CA LEU A 34 0.38 12.26 -6.14
C LEU A 34 0.49 11.66 -7.54
N MET A 35 -0.04 10.44 -7.72
CA MET A 35 -0.26 9.87 -9.05
C MET A 35 -1.45 10.58 -9.68
N THR A 36 -1.28 11.10 -10.89
CA THR A 36 -2.35 11.66 -11.73
C THR A 36 -3.30 10.56 -12.21
N GLN A 37 -4.03 9.93 -11.29
CA GLN A 37 -5.12 9.01 -11.63
C GLN A 37 -6.37 9.44 -10.86
N LYS A 38 -7.45 9.63 -11.63
CA LYS A 38 -8.71 10.33 -11.30
C LYS A 38 -9.52 9.78 -10.10
N GLU A 39 -8.99 8.87 -9.29
CA GLU A 39 -9.79 8.10 -8.32
C GLU A 39 -9.15 7.84 -6.94
N ALA A 40 -8.00 8.44 -6.59
CA ALA A 40 -7.42 8.23 -5.26
C ALA A 40 -7.87 9.31 -4.25
N SER A 41 -9.04 9.12 -3.64
CA SER A 41 -9.50 9.92 -2.49
C SER A 41 -8.62 9.72 -1.24
N VAL A 42 -7.78 8.68 -1.23
CA VAL A 42 -6.84 8.33 -0.14
C VAL A 42 -5.53 7.85 -0.77
N ILE A 43 -4.44 8.61 -0.64
CA ILE A 43 -3.16 8.32 -1.33
C ILE A 43 -2.35 7.24 -0.60
N ASN A 44 -2.56 7.10 0.71
CA ASN A 44 -1.83 6.16 1.56
C ASN A 44 -2.48 4.79 1.68
N ALA A 45 -3.61 4.55 1.01
CA ALA A 45 -4.32 3.28 1.04
C ALA A 45 -4.71 2.82 -0.37
N GLN A 46 -4.59 1.53 -0.63
CA GLN A 46 -4.98 0.90 -1.88
C GLN A 46 -5.79 -0.36 -1.60
N ARG A 47 -6.95 -0.46 -2.26
CA ARG A 47 -7.78 -1.66 -2.24
C ARG A 47 -7.27 -2.67 -3.26
N LEU A 48 -7.18 -3.93 -2.85
CA LEU A 48 -6.84 -5.08 -3.68
C LEU A 48 -8.00 -6.08 -3.65
N TYR A 49 -8.31 -6.63 -4.82
CA TYR A 49 -9.21 -7.78 -4.97
C TYR A 49 -8.35 -9.00 -5.29
N LEU A 50 -8.36 -10.01 -4.43
CA LEU A 50 -7.54 -11.21 -4.55
C LEU A 50 -8.44 -12.43 -4.68
N GLY A 51 -8.30 -13.18 -5.76
CA GLY A 51 -8.90 -14.51 -5.88
C GLY A 51 -8.20 -15.55 -4.99
N PRO A 52 -8.70 -16.80 -4.96
CA PRO A 52 -8.08 -17.88 -4.19
C PRO A 52 -6.65 -18.15 -4.63
N TYR A 53 -5.72 -18.28 -3.68
CA TYR A 53 -4.31 -18.62 -3.97
C TYR A 53 -3.55 -17.63 -4.87
N VAL A 54 -4.04 -16.40 -5.03
CA VAL A 54 -3.46 -15.36 -5.89
C VAL A 54 -2.63 -14.35 -5.07
N THR A 55 -1.53 -13.89 -5.66
CA THR A 55 -0.78 -12.71 -5.20
C THR A 55 -1.17 -11.49 -6.02
N SER A 56 -1.38 -10.36 -5.35
CA SER A 56 -1.58 -9.04 -5.98
C SER A 56 -0.74 -7.99 -5.24
N SER A 57 -0.52 -6.84 -5.87
CA SER A 57 0.43 -5.84 -5.38
C SER A 57 -0.21 -4.47 -5.23
N ALA A 58 -0.01 -3.85 -4.06
CA ALA A 58 -0.26 -2.43 -3.86
C ALA A 58 1.03 -1.63 -4.09
N ARG A 59 0.94 -0.46 -4.71
CA ARG A 59 2.09 0.37 -5.10
C ARG A 59 1.92 1.78 -4.56
N PHE A 60 2.88 2.20 -3.76
CA PHE A 60 2.89 3.50 -3.11
C PHE A 60 4.13 4.29 -3.54
N PRO A 61 4.00 5.22 -4.49
CA PRO A 61 5.04 6.18 -4.80
C PRO A 61 5.28 7.09 -3.60
N ILE A 62 6.51 7.08 -3.06
CA ILE A 62 6.91 7.91 -1.92
C ILE A 62 8.21 8.64 -2.22
N ARG A 63 8.35 9.83 -1.63
CA ARG A 63 9.59 10.60 -1.66
C ARG A 63 10.11 10.78 -0.25
N PHE A 64 11.34 10.35 -0.01
CA PHE A 64 11.98 10.53 1.30
C PHE A 64 12.35 12.00 1.53
N LEU A 65 12.07 12.48 2.74
CA LEU A 65 12.33 13.84 3.20
C LEU A 65 13.54 13.93 4.13
N VAL A 66 13.96 12.80 4.70
CA VAL A 66 15.09 12.69 5.64
C VAL A 66 16.17 11.77 5.08
N LEU A 67 17.40 11.93 5.59
CA LEU A 67 18.54 11.06 5.27
C LEU A 67 18.73 9.99 6.36
N GLY A 68 19.27 8.84 5.96
CA GLY A 68 19.59 7.73 6.88
C GLY A 68 18.51 6.66 6.91
N LYS A 69 18.45 5.90 8.00
CA LYS A 69 17.49 4.80 8.15
C LYS A 69 16.09 5.34 8.42
N VAL A 70 15.12 4.90 7.64
CA VAL A 70 13.69 5.21 7.79
C VAL A 70 12.93 3.90 8.06
N GLU A 71 12.01 3.94 9.01
CA GLU A 71 11.07 2.84 9.27
C GLU A 71 9.79 3.05 8.46
N LEU A 72 9.36 2.01 7.75
CA LEU A 72 8.11 2.01 6.97
C LEU A 72 7.18 0.96 7.55
N SER A 73 6.00 1.38 7.96
CA SER A 73 4.97 0.50 8.53
C SER A 73 3.83 0.30 7.54
N VAL A 74 3.62 -0.95 7.15
CA VAL A 74 2.59 -1.37 6.21
C VAL A 74 1.58 -2.23 6.94
N ASN A 75 0.29 -1.95 6.75
CA ASN A 75 -0.81 -2.74 7.29
C ASN A 75 -1.70 -3.22 6.15
N ALA A 76 -2.26 -4.42 6.31
CA ALA A 76 -3.25 -4.98 5.41
C ALA A 76 -4.42 -5.51 6.23
N MET A 77 -5.64 -5.12 5.87
CA MET A 77 -6.86 -5.54 6.54
C MET A 77 -7.83 -6.10 5.50
N SER A 78 -8.44 -7.26 5.78
CA SER A 78 -9.55 -7.72 4.95
C SER A 78 -10.77 -6.81 5.14
N ALA A 79 -11.54 -6.56 4.09
CA ALA A 79 -12.75 -5.77 4.17
C ALA A 79 -13.81 -6.39 5.10
N GLU A 80 -13.76 -7.71 5.27
CA GLU A 80 -14.60 -8.47 6.22
C GLU A 80 -14.24 -8.18 7.69
N ALA A 81 -13.03 -7.69 7.98
CA ALA A 81 -12.54 -7.42 9.33
C ALA A 81 -12.52 -5.92 9.68
N LEU A 82 -13.09 -5.06 8.81
CA LEU A 82 -13.26 -3.62 9.03
C LEU A 82 -14.51 -3.31 9.85
#